data_AF-A0A1G4HNZ2-F1
#
_entry.id   AF-A0A1G4HNZ2-F1
#
_cell.length_a   1.000
_cell.length_b   1.000
_cell.length_c   1.000
_cell.angle_alpha   90.00
_cell.angle_beta   90.00
_cell.angle_gamma   90.00
#
_symmetry.space_group_name_H-M   'P 1'
#
loop_
_entity.id
_entity.type
_entity.pdbx_description
1 polymer ?
#
loop_
_entity_poly.entity_id
_entity_poly.type
_entity_poly.pdbx_seq_one_letter_code
_entity_poly.pdbx_strand_id
1 'polypeptide(L)'
;DVVESWIADKETHVRSEEFGRDLSTVQTLLTKQDTFDAGLHAFEHEGILNITTLKDHLIESNHDQSEAIKKRHGDVIDRWQKLLGASHARKEQLLRMQDQFRQIEELYLTF
;
A
#
# COMPACT_ATOMS: atom_id res chain seq x y z
N ASP A 1 -2.74 10.11 15.99
CA ASP A 1 -1.32 9.86 15.70
C ASP A 1 -1.05 10.17 14.25
N VAL A 2 0.13 10.68 13.89
CA VAL A 2 0.46 11.03 12.50
C VAL A 2 0.52 9.77 11.64
N VAL A 3 1.09 8.68 12.16
CA VAL A 3 1.22 7.41 11.43
C VAL A 3 -0.14 6.77 11.17
N GLU A 4 -0.97 6.67 12.22
CA GLU A 4 -2.31 6.09 12.10
C GLU A 4 -3.21 6.87 11.14
N SER A 5 -3.10 8.21 11.14
CA SER A 5 -3.85 9.07 10.22
C SER A 5 -3.40 8.89 8.78
N TRP A 6 -2.08 8.76 8.56
CA TRP A 6 -1.53 8.55 7.24
C TRP A 6 -1.95 7.19 6.67
N ILE A 7 -1.92 6.12 7.48
CA ILE A 7 -2.42 4.80 7.08
C ILE A 7 -3.91 4.84 6.76
N ALA A 8 -4.72 5.51 7.59
CA ALA A 8 -6.17 5.62 7.36
C ALA A 8 -6.53 6.33 6.04
N ASP A 9 -5.79 7.39 5.70
CA ASP A 9 -5.93 8.12 4.44
C ASP A 9 -5.64 7.20 3.24
N LYS A 10 -4.55 6.44 3.30
CA LYS A 10 -4.13 5.52 2.23
C LYS A 10 -5.03 4.30 2.11
N GLU A 11 -5.53 3.75 3.21
CA GLU A 11 -6.56 2.70 3.23
C GLU A 11 -7.84 3.18 2.53
N THR A 12 -8.23 4.44 2.71
CA THR A 12 -9.40 5.01 2.05
C THR A 12 -9.17 5.14 0.54
N HIS A 13 -7.96 5.54 0.15
CA HIS A 13 -7.57 5.66 -1.27
C HIS A 13 -7.65 4.31 -1.99
N VAL A 14 -7.03 3.27 -1.44
CA VAL A 14 -6.94 1.94 -2.08
C VAL A 14 -8.29 1.25 -2.23
N ARG A 15 -9.29 1.58 -1.40
CA ARG A 15 -10.63 0.97 -1.48
C ARG A 15 -11.50 1.56 -2.59
N SER A 16 -11.15 2.70 -3.16
CA SER A 16 -12.04 3.47 -4.03
C SER A 16 -12.04 3.03 -5.51
N GLU A 17 -11.33 1.97 -5.88
CA GLU A 17 -10.62 2.06 -7.14
C GLU A 17 -11.25 1.41 -8.38
N GLU A 18 -11.29 2.22 -9.45
CA GLU A 18 -11.56 1.88 -10.85
C GLU A 18 -10.37 1.14 -11.47
N PHE A 19 -10.63 0.28 -12.46
CA PHE A 19 -9.62 -0.57 -13.10
C PHE A 19 -9.37 -0.26 -14.59
N GLY A 20 -9.92 0.84 -15.11
CA GLY A 20 -9.75 1.24 -16.51
C GLY A 20 -10.60 0.42 -17.48
N ARG A 21 -10.79 0.91 -18.70
CA ARG A 21 -11.66 0.30 -19.73
C ARG A 21 -10.98 0.06 -21.07
N ASP A 22 -9.73 0.49 -21.20
CA ASP A 22 -8.89 0.38 -22.38
C ASP A 22 -7.41 0.40 -21.98
N LEU A 23 -6.51 0.05 -22.91
CA LEU A 23 -5.07 -0.06 -22.60
C LEU A 23 -4.47 1.25 -22.07
N SER A 24 -4.87 2.39 -22.63
CA SER A 24 -4.36 3.71 -22.26
C SER A 24 -4.74 4.10 -20.83
N THR A 25 -6.00 3.88 -20.46
CA THR A 25 -6.49 4.12 -19.10
C THR A 25 -5.84 3.19 -18.09
N VAL A 26 -5.68 1.90 -18.42
CA VAL A 26 -4.95 0.94 -17.55
C VAL A 26 -3.50 1.35 -17.37
N GLN A 27 -2.81 1.76 -18.44
CA GLN A 27 -1.41 2.21 -18.36
C GLN A 27 -1.25 3.45 -17.47
N THR A 28 -2.20 4.38 -17.55
CA THR A 28 -2.23 5.57 -16.69
C THR A 28 -2.45 5.18 -15.22
N LEU A 29 -3.35 4.22 -14.95
CA LEU A 29 -3.61 3.71 -13.61
C LEU A 29 -2.39 2.98 -13.03
N LEU A 30 -1.66 2.22 -13.84
CA LEU A 30 -0.41 1.57 -13.42
C LEU A 30 0.64 2.61 -13.00
N THR A 31 0.84 3.68 -13.76
CA THR A 31 1.78 4.75 -13.37
C THR A 31 1.38 5.42 -12.05
N LYS A 32 0.08 5.63 -11.83
CA LYS A 32 -0.43 6.14 -10.55
C LYS A 32 -0.18 5.15 -9.42
N GLN A 33 -0.40 3.86 -9.66
CA GLN A 33 -0.13 2.78 -8.70
C GLN A 33 1.35 2.71 -8.34
N ASP A 34 2.27 2.83 -9.30
CA ASP A 34 3.71 2.85 -9.02
C ASP A 34 4.12 4.06 -8.17
N THR A 35 3.50 5.23 -8.42
CA THR A 35 3.73 6.42 -7.59
C THR A 35 3.21 6.21 -6.17
N PHE A 36 2.05 5.57 -6.04
CA PHE A 36 1.47 5.21 -4.74
C PHE A 36 2.39 4.24 -3.98
N ASP A 37 2.83 3.15 -4.62
CA ASP A 37 3.74 2.16 -4.05
C ASP A 37 5.08 2.79 -3.62
N ALA A 38 5.62 3.73 -4.39
CA ALA A 38 6.81 4.48 -4.02
C ALA A 38 6.59 5.32 -2.75
N GLY A 39 5.41 5.94 -2.62
CA GLY A 39 5.00 6.63 -1.40
C GLY A 39 4.85 5.71 -0.19
N LEU A 40 4.31 4.49 -0.39
CA LEU A 40 4.26 3.46 0.65
C LEU A 40 5.67 3.08 1.12
N HIS A 41 6.58 2.81 0.18
CA HIS A 41 7.95 2.44 0.51
C HIS A 41 8.68 3.57 1.26
N ALA A 42 8.54 4.82 0.84
CA ALA A 42 9.13 5.95 1.56
C ALA A 42 8.60 6.05 3.00
N PHE A 43 7.29 5.89 3.19
CA PHE A 43 6.68 5.94 4.51
C PHE A 43 7.05 4.76 5.42
N GLU A 44 7.37 3.59 4.85
CA GLU A 44 7.86 2.46 5.64
C GLU A 44 9.13 2.81 6.42
N HIS A 45 10.09 3.45 5.74
CA HIS A 45 11.37 3.85 6.33
C HIS A 45 11.23 5.03 7.30
N GLU A 46 10.35 6.00 6.99
CA GLU A 46 10.22 7.22 7.80
C GLU A 46 9.22 7.10 8.96
N GLY A 47 8.16 6.31 8.78
CA GLY A 47 7.07 6.18 9.75
C GLY A 47 7.18 4.87 10.53
N ILE A 48 7.06 3.75 9.82
CA ILE A 48 6.92 2.42 10.42
C ILE A 48 8.19 2.00 11.17
N LEU A 49 9.37 2.21 10.59
CA LEU A 49 10.64 1.90 11.24
C LEU A 49 10.87 2.77 12.49
N ASN A 50 10.52 4.05 12.43
CA ASN A 50 10.68 4.98 13.55
C ASN A 50 9.78 4.61 14.74
N ILE A 51 8.50 4.32 14.53
CA ILE A 51 7.62 3.88 15.63
C ILE A 51 8.04 2.52 16.20
N THR A 52 8.63 1.66 15.37
CA THR A 52 9.13 0.35 15.80
C THR A 52 10.32 0.51 16.73
N THR A 53 11.30 1.32 16.31
CA THR A 53 12.48 1.67 17.12
C THR A 53 12.08 2.32 18.44
N LEU A 54 11.14 3.27 18.42
CA LEU A 54 10.64 3.94 19.63
C LEU A 54 9.97 2.93 20.58
N LYS A 55 9.14 2.04 20.04
CA LYS A 55 8.49 0.98 20.82
C LYS A 55 9.54 0.07 21.46
N ASP A 56 10.59 -0.34 20.74
CA ASP A 56 11.64 -1.22 21.27
C ASP A 56 12.40 -0.54 22.43
N HIS A 57 12.80 0.72 22.26
CA HIS A 57 13.48 1.49 23.32
C HIS A 57 12.60 1.66 24.58
N LEU A 58 11.30 1.92 24.42
CA LEU A 58 10.38 2.05 25.56
C LEU A 58 10.17 0.73 26.30
N ILE A 59 10.18 -0.40 25.59
CA ILE A 59 10.10 -1.73 26.20
C ILE A 59 11.40 -2.08 26.94
N GLU A 60 12.56 -1.78 26.33
CA GLU A 60 13.88 -2.04 26.92
C GLU A 60 14.11 -1.23 28.21
N SER A 61 13.60 0.00 28.28
CA SER A 61 13.61 0.83 29.49
C SER A 61 12.61 0.39 30.56
N ASN A 62 11.87 -0.71 30.35
CA ASN A 62 10.88 -1.26 31.26
C ASN A 62 9.80 -0.24 31.67
N HIS A 63 9.37 0.59 30.70
CA HIS A 63 8.38 1.64 30.89
C HIS A 63 7.03 1.06 31.39
N ASP A 64 6.36 1.74 32.31
CA ASP A 64 5.11 1.27 32.96
C ASP A 64 3.98 0.96 31.96
N GLN A 65 4.02 1.57 30.77
CA GLN A 65 3.04 1.39 29.70
C GLN A 65 3.46 0.43 28.59
N SER A 66 4.51 -0.38 28.80
CA SER A 66 5.09 -1.27 27.77
C SER A 66 4.04 -2.16 27.08
N GLU A 67 3.09 -2.73 27.83
CA GLU A 67 2.04 -3.58 27.25
C GLU A 67 1.05 -2.79 26.36
N ALA A 68 0.69 -1.57 26.76
CA ALA A 68 -0.17 -0.70 25.95
C ALA A 68 0.55 -0.26 24.66
N ILE A 69 1.85 0.03 24.75
CA ILE A 69 2.70 0.41 23.61
C ILE A 69 2.82 -0.76 22.62
N LYS A 70 3.09 -1.98 23.11
CA LYS A 70 3.14 -3.20 22.27
C LYS A 70 1.83 -3.41 21.52
N LYS A 71 0.70 -3.33 22.23
CA LYS A 71 -0.62 -3.53 21.63
C LYS A 71 -0.87 -2.51 20.52
N ARG A 72 -0.65 -1.22 20.82
CA ARG A 72 -0.87 -0.15 19.85
C ARG A 72 0.04 -0.25 18.64
N HIS A 73 1.31 -0.58 18.84
CA HIS A 73 2.24 -0.85 17.73
C HIS A 73 1.77 -2.02 16.87
N GLY A 74 1.33 -3.12 17.50
CA GLY A 74 0.75 -4.27 16.79
C GLY A 74 -0.44 -3.87 15.91
N ASP A 75 -1.38 -3.11 16.45
CA ASP A 75 -2.55 -2.61 15.70
C ASP A 75 -2.14 -1.78 14.46
N VAL A 76 -1.08 -0.97 14.59
CA VAL A 76 -0.54 -0.16 13.48
C VAL A 76 0.13 -1.03 12.42
N ILE A 77 0.96 -2.00 12.83
CA ILE A 77 1.64 -2.92 11.90
C ILE A 77 0.62 -3.78 11.14
N ASP A 78 -0.41 -4.28 11.81
CA ASP A 78 -1.46 -5.09 11.16
C ASP A 78 -2.19 -4.30 10.07
N ARG A 79 -2.51 -3.03 10.33
CA ARG A 79 -3.12 -2.13 9.33
C ARG A 79 -2.15 -1.83 8.19
N TRP A 80 -0.89 -1.58 8.50
CA TRP A 80 0.16 -1.38 7.50
C TRP A 80 0.27 -2.56 6.54
N GLN A 81 0.35 -3.79 7.06
CA GLN A 81 0.44 -5.00 6.25
C GLN A 81 -0.81 -5.22 5.39
N LYS A 82 -2.01 -4.93 5.92
CA LYS A 82 -3.26 -4.98 5.14
C LYS A 82 -3.25 -3.98 3.98
N LEU A 83 -2.75 -2.76 4.21
CA LEU A 83 -2.62 -1.73 3.18
C LEU A 83 -1.64 -2.17 2.07
N LEU A 84 -0.47 -2.70 2.44
CA LEU A 84 0.51 -3.24 1.49
C LEU A 84 -0.11 -4.36 0.64
N GLY A 85 -0.80 -5.30 1.28
CA GLY A 85 -1.48 -6.40 0.60
C GLY A 85 -2.55 -5.91 -0.39
N ALA A 86 -3.34 -4.91 -0.01
CA ALA A 86 -4.35 -4.31 -0.88
C ALA A 86 -3.72 -3.58 -2.08
N SER A 87 -2.64 -2.83 -1.86
CA SER A 87 -1.86 -2.16 -2.91
C SER A 87 -1.32 -3.17 -3.93
N HIS A 88 -0.71 -4.25 -3.43
CA HIS A 88 -0.16 -5.31 -4.28
C HIS A 88 -1.26 -6.02 -5.08
N ALA A 89 -2.36 -6.42 -4.44
CA ALA A 89 -3.47 -7.08 -5.11
C ALA A 89 -4.07 -6.23 -6.25
N ARG A 90 -4.13 -4.90 -6.04
CA ARG A 90 -4.56 -3.98 -7.08
C ARG A 90 -3.58 -3.91 -8.25
N LYS A 91 -2.29 -3.77 -7.97
CA LYS A 91 -1.25 -3.74 -9.02
C LYS A 91 -1.33 -4.99 -9.89
N GLU A 92 -1.44 -6.16 -9.28
CA GLU A 92 -1.61 -7.43 -9.96
C GLU A 92 -2.86 -7.45 -10.86
N GLN A 93 -3.98 -6.87 -10.41
CA GLN A 93 -5.19 -6.77 -11.22
C GLN A 93 -5.00 -5.84 -12.42
N LEU A 94 -4.35 -4.68 -12.23
CA LEU A 94 -4.07 -3.76 -13.33
C LEU A 94 -3.12 -4.37 -14.37
N LEU A 95 -2.10 -5.12 -13.94
CA LEU A 95 -1.18 -5.83 -14.82
C LEU A 95 -1.90 -6.90 -15.65
N ARG A 96 -2.80 -7.68 -15.02
CA ARG A 96 -3.64 -8.65 -15.75
C ARG A 96 -4.51 -7.97 -16.82
N MET A 97 -5.12 -6.84 -16.50
CA MET A 97 -5.94 -6.11 -17.48
C MET A 97 -5.10 -5.53 -18.61
N GLN A 98 -3.90 -5.03 -18.32
CA GLN A 98 -2.97 -4.55 -19.34
C GLN A 98 -2.61 -5.67 -20.33
N ASP A 99 -2.31 -6.87 -19.83
CA ASP A 99 -2.00 -8.03 -20.65
C ASP A 99 -3.20 -8.44 -21.53
N GLN A 100 -4.40 -8.47 -20.96
CA GLN A 100 -5.64 -8.75 -21.71
C GLN A 100 -5.87 -7.74 -22.84
N PHE A 101 -5.72 -6.44 -22.58
CA PHE A 101 -5.89 -5.43 -23.62
C PHE A 101 -4.82 -5.53 -24.72
N ARG A 102 -3.56 -5.81 -24.37
CA ARG A 102 -2.49 -6.02 -25.36
C ARG A 102 -2.79 -7.21 -26.27
N GLN A 103 -3.21 -8.34 -25.71
CA GLN A 103 -3.57 -9.52 -26.51
C GLN A 103 -4.73 -9.22 -27.47
N ILE A 104 -5.72 -8.46 -27.03
CA ILE A 104 -6.85 -8.06 -27.90
C ILE A 104 -6.35 -7.17 -29.05
N GLU A 105 -5.52 -6.17 -28.76
CA GLU A 105 -4.94 -5.28 -29.79
C GLU A 105 -4.07 -6.06 -30.79
N GLU A 106 -3.25 -7.00 -30.31
CA GLU A 106 -2.44 -7.87 -31.17
C GLU A 106 -3.31 -8.72 -32.10
N LEU A 107 -4.39 -9.30 -31.59
CA LEU A 107 -5.34 -10.05 -32.42
C LEU A 107 -5.92 -9.18 -33.53
N TYR A 108 -6.34 -7.94 -33.23
CA TYR A 108 -6.86 -7.01 -34.24
C TYR A 108 -5.82 -6.62 -35.31
N LEU A 109 -4.53 -6.61 -34.98
CA LEU A 109 -3.46 -6.30 -35.94
C LEU A 109 -3.11 -7.49 -36.86
N THR A 110 -3.54 -8.70 -36.50
CA THR A 110 -3.26 -9.93 -37.26
C THR A 110 -4.36 -10.31 -38.27
N PHE A 111 -5.47 -9.55 -38.33
CA PHE A 111 -6.57 -9.70 -39.31
C PHE A 111 -6.65 -8.51 -40.27
#